data_AF-A0A1M6MUJ2-F1
#
_entry.id   AF-A0A1M6MUJ2-F1
#
_cell.length_a   1.000
_cell.length_b   1.000
_cell.length_c   1.000
_cell.angle_alpha   90.00
_cell.angle_beta   90.00
_cell.angle_gamma   90.00
#
_symmetry.space_group_name_H-M   'P 1'
#
loop_
_entity.id
_entity.type
_entity.pdbx_description
1 polymer ?
#
loop_
_entity_poly.entity_id
_entity_poly.type
_entity_poly.pdbx_seq_one_letter_code
_entity_poly.pdbx_strand_id
1 'polypeptide(L)'
;MTKVNDSKNDSNKCVNEYLNGADKYYLSGKYDISIRTIDRWILDLGVSKVKLRILRRHDKISMDIQYEVFKALGSNPIFYGYNDSEWNINRVINYIKRTYGIEVNRRMAAVLMEDARALGYIYKTEQVYDDIGRLDELGYSIVLLDYIKIGRIKRLEVEPLGIRDYTEDVLDVNLVIGRANEKIYLDVIVSELEIVDKEKRVVIYKTSDEQSRIKQRIQRKSIINDKYDLLNRIKKSERTQNIVFISKYDKDIEKLQRKRSNIKYFIVDEGIYSELLQSKYEGNYVKPIAQYMYDDNNKNRRFRNVADISNTVQGKVESYVSKVTKYKNSIRNDIKIKNEKEDILHINGENKEKLFKIINDNFIYNI
;
A
#
# COMPACT_ATOMS: atom_id res chain seq x y z
N MET A 1 34.30 46.79 -35.32
CA MET A 1 34.93 45.65 -34.62
C MET A 1 34.92 46.03 -33.14
N THR A 2 34.31 45.35 -32.16
CA THR A 2 34.07 43.92 -31.91
C THR A 2 32.99 43.91 -30.81
N LYS A 3 31.74 43.53 -31.10
CA LYS A 3 30.69 43.33 -30.06
C LYS A 3 29.83 42.09 -30.28
N VAL A 4 30.01 41.39 -31.40
CA VAL A 4 29.20 40.21 -31.77
C VAL A 4 29.78 38.91 -31.18
N ASN A 5 31.07 38.88 -30.82
CA ASN A 5 31.71 37.70 -30.23
C ASN A 5 31.53 37.57 -28.71
N ASP A 6 31.45 38.70 -27.97
CA ASP A 6 31.24 38.65 -26.52
C ASP A 6 29.81 38.23 -26.16
N SER A 7 28.79 38.63 -26.94
CA SER A 7 27.40 38.32 -26.61
C SER A 7 27.05 36.82 -26.71
N LYS A 8 27.70 36.06 -27.60
CA LYS A 8 27.54 34.59 -27.66
C LYS A 8 28.28 33.89 -26.54
N ASN A 9 29.44 34.39 -26.15
CA ASN A 9 30.22 33.84 -25.05
C ASN A 9 29.51 34.09 -23.70
N ASP A 10 28.96 35.29 -23.53
CA ASP A 10 28.18 35.67 -22.35
C ASP A 10 26.82 34.98 -22.31
N SER A 11 26.18 34.76 -23.46
CA SER A 11 24.98 33.92 -23.56
C SER A 11 25.26 32.48 -23.12
N ASN A 12 26.32 31.85 -23.64
CA ASN A 12 26.70 30.49 -23.26
C ASN A 12 27.08 30.39 -21.78
N LYS A 13 27.82 31.36 -21.23
CA LYS A 13 28.16 31.39 -19.80
C LYS A 13 26.93 31.61 -18.92
N CYS A 14 26.06 32.55 -19.27
CA CYS A 14 24.81 32.81 -18.54
C CYS A 14 23.90 31.58 -18.53
N VAL A 15 23.75 30.92 -19.69
CA VAL A 15 23.02 29.66 -19.80
C VAL A 15 23.69 28.54 -18.99
N ASN A 16 25.01 28.38 -19.06
CA ASN A 16 25.71 27.35 -18.29
C ASN A 16 25.58 27.58 -16.78
N GLU A 17 25.68 28.82 -16.30
CA GLU A 17 25.44 29.13 -14.89
C GLU A 17 23.98 28.89 -14.48
N TYR A 18 23.02 29.20 -15.37
CA TYR A 18 21.62 28.85 -15.15
C TYR A 18 21.41 27.33 -15.05
N LEU A 19 22.08 26.56 -15.91
CA LEU A 19 22.08 25.10 -15.90
C LEU A 19 22.77 24.54 -14.64
N ASN A 20 23.70 25.27 -14.04
CA ASN A 20 24.35 24.96 -12.76
C ASN A 20 23.62 25.63 -11.57
N GLY A 21 22.30 25.82 -11.69
CA GLY A 21 21.44 26.16 -10.56
C GLY A 21 21.30 27.65 -10.22
N ALA A 22 21.98 28.56 -10.93
CA ALA A 22 21.86 30.00 -10.67
C ALA A 22 20.44 30.52 -10.97
N ASP A 23 19.97 31.46 -10.13
CA ASP A 23 18.65 32.06 -10.25
C ASP A 23 18.59 33.09 -11.40
N LYS A 24 17.45 33.18 -12.11
CA LYS A 24 17.33 34.09 -13.27
C LYS A 24 17.40 35.56 -12.90
N TYR A 25 16.96 35.96 -11.70
CA TYR A 25 17.08 37.33 -11.23
C TYR A 25 18.54 37.67 -10.91
N TYR A 26 19.26 36.73 -10.29
CA TYR A 26 20.70 36.86 -10.07
C TYR A 26 21.47 36.99 -11.39
N LEU A 27 21.19 36.10 -12.36
CA LEU A 27 21.83 36.14 -13.68
C LEU A 27 21.45 37.39 -14.47
N SER A 28 20.20 37.86 -14.34
CA SER A 28 19.74 39.10 -14.95
C SER A 28 20.58 40.29 -14.49
N GLY A 29 20.86 40.37 -13.19
CA GLY A 29 21.75 41.40 -12.64
C GLY A 29 23.21 41.21 -13.00
N LYS A 30 23.72 39.97 -12.95
CA LYS A 30 25.14 39.66 -13.23
C LYS A 30 25.53 39.94 -14.69
N TYR A 31 24.63 39.65 -15.63
CA TYR A 31 24.88 39.77 -17.06
C TYR A 31 24.24 41.04 -17.67
N ASP A 32 23.60 41.88 -16.87
CA ASP A 32 22.85 43.08 -17.31
C ASP A 32 21.85 42.79 -18.45
N ILE A 33 21.09 41.70 -18.31
CA ILE A 33 20.23 41.15 -19.35
C ILE A 33 18.84 40.85 -18.77
N SER A 34 17.78 41.11 -19.54
CA SER A 34 16.42 40.82 -19.08
C SER A 34 16.17 39.32 -18.90
N ILE A 35 15.35 38.96 -17.91
CA ILE A 35 14.89 37.57 -17.71
C ILE A 35 14.26 37.00 -18.99
N ARG A 36 13.55 37.84 -19.76
CA ARG A 36 12.94 37.46 -21.04
C ARG A 36 13.97 37.04 -22.09
N THR A 37 15.13 37.67 -22.08
CA THR A 37 16.26 37.32 -22.96
C THR A 37 16.90 36.01 -22.52
N ILE A 38 17.07 35.81 -21.20
CA ILE A 38 17.54 34.54 -20.64
C ILE A 38 16.56 33.40 -20.99
N ASP A 39 15.26 33.63 -20.89
CA ASP A 39 14.22 32.69 -21.32
C ASP A 39 14.34 32.33 -22.80
N ARG A 40 14.57 33.32 -23.66
CA ARG A 40 14.79 33.10 -25.09
C ARG A 40 16.02 32.25 -25.33
N TRP A 41 17.15 32.54 -24.68
CA TRP A 41 18.36 31.75 -24.82
C TRP A 41 18.21 30.30 -24.35
N ILE A 42 17.45 30.07 -23.28
CA ILE A 42 17.12 28.71 -22.82
C ILE A 42 16.23 27.98 -23.85
N LEU A 43 15.27 28.68 -24.46
CA LEU A 43 14.43 28.12 -25.52
C LEU A 43 15.23 27.79 -26.79
N ASP A 44 16.19 28.66 -27.16
CA ASP A 44 17.04 28.52 -28.34
C ASP A 44 17.97 27.28 -28.25
N LEU A 45 18.19 26.73 -27.06
CA LEU A 45 18.89 25.44 -26.88
C LEU A 45 18.15 24.26 -27.51
N GLY A 46 16.84 24.39 -27.75
CA GLY A 46 16.00 23.28 -28.23
C GLY A 46 15.91 22.10 -27.25
N VAL A 47 16.27 22.32 -25.98
CA VAL A 47 16.33 21.29 -24.94
C VAL A 47 14.98 21.19 -24.23
N SER A 48 14.50 19.96 -24.01
CA SER A 48 13.24 19.74 -23.29
C SER A 48 13.30 20.28 -21.85
N LYS A 49 12.15 20.74 -21.33
CA LYS A 49 12.03 21.20 -19.92
C LYS A 49 12.55 20.17 -18.92
N VAL A 50 12.37 18.88 -19.19
CA VAL A 50 12.86 17.80 -18.33
C VAL A 50 14.39 17.75 -18.33
N LYS A 51 15.02 17.82 -19.51
CA LYS A 51 16.48 17.80 -19.63
C LYS A 51 17.12 19.05 -19.00
N LEU A 52 16.47 20.21 -19.07
CA LEU A 52 16.88 21.41 -18.31
C LEU A 52 16.80 21.18 -16.79
N ARG A 53 15.74 20.54 -16.29
CA ARG A 53 15.60 20.23 -14.85
C ARG A 53 16.64 19.22 -14.36
N ILE A 54 17.01 18.24 -15.18
CA ILE A 54 18.08 17.28 -14.87
C ILE A 54 19.41 18.00 -14.69
N LEU A 55 19.77 18.87 -15.64
CA LEU A 55 21.00 19.66 -15.58
C LEU A 55 21.02 20.56 -14.33
N ARG A 56 19.92 21.24 -14.01
CA ARG A 56 19.81 22.11 -12.82
C ARG A 56 19.97 21.42 -11.48
N ARG A 57 19.83 20.09 -11.42
CA ARG A 57 20.03 19.31 -10.19
C ARG A 57 21.41 18.67 -10.12
N HIS A 58 22.22 18.79 -11.16
CA HIS A 58 23.48 18.04 -11.31
C HIS A 58 24.43 18.22 -10.13
N ASP A 59 24.54 19.46 -9.61
CA ASP A 59 25.41 19.79 -8.48
C ASP A 59 25.03 19.06 -7.18
N LYS A 60 23.77 18.65 -7.06
CA LYS A 60 23.25 17.94 -5.89
C LYS A 60 23.07 16.45 -6.11
N ILE A 61 22.69 16.05 -7.33
CA ILE A 61 22.54 14.66 -7.75
C ILE A 61 23.13 14.55 -9.14
N SER A 62 24.21 13.79 -9.30
CA SER A 62 24.86 13.63 -10.60
C SER A 62 23.86 13.12 -11.65
N MET A 63 24.14 13.39 -12.94
CA MET A 63 23.21 12.98 -14.01
C MET A 63 23.04 11.46 -14.04
N ASP A 64 24.13 10.71 -13.85
CA ASP A 64 24.09 9.24 -13.83
C ASP A 64 23.19 8.73 -12.71
N ILE A 65 23.32 9.27 -11.49
CA ILE A 65 22.47 8.93 -10.36
C ILE A 65 21.01 9.32 -10.63
N GLN A 66 20.75 10.47 -11.27
CA GLN A 66 19.39 10.85 -11.64
C GLN A 66 18.77 9.83 -12.62
N TYR A 67 19.51 9.37 -13.63
CA TYR A 67 19.02 8.35 -14.57
C TYR A 67 18.83 6.98 -13.92
N GLU A 68 19.72 6.57 -13.01
CA GLU A 68 19.53 5.35 -12.22
C GLU A 68 18.29 5.44 -11.34
N VAL A 69 18.06 6.59 -10.69
CA VAL A 69 16.83 6.85 -9.93
C VAL A 69 15.62 6.72 -10.86
N PHE A 70 15.62 7.33 -12.04
CA PHE A 70 14.48 7.20 -12.97
C PHE A 70 14.21 5.74 -13.36
N LYS A 71 15.24 4.96 -13.65
CA LYS A 71 15.12 3.52 -13.90
C LYS A 71 14.53 2.78 -12.71
N ALA A 72 15.06 3.03 -11.50
CA ALA A 72 14.58 2.41 -10.26
C ALA A 72 13.11 2.76 -9.95
N LEU A 73 12.69 4.00 -10.22
CA LEU A 73 11.30 4.43 -10.09
C LEU A 73 10.37 3.70 -11.06
N GLY A 74 10.86 3.35 -12.25
CA GLY A 74 10.11 2.61 -13.26
C GLY A 74 10.08 1.10 -13.08
N SER A 75 11.10 0.53 -12.44
CA SER A 75 11.24 -0.93 -12.29
C SER A 75 10.82 -1.45 -10.92
N ASN A 76 10.69 -0.58 -9.91
CA ASN A 76 10.32 -0.99 -8.56
C ASN A 76 9.03 -0.28 -8.10
N PRO A 77 7.90 -1.01 -8.09
CA PRO A 77 6.60 -0.46 -7.71
C PRO A 77 6.54 0.12 -6.30
N ILE A 78 7.50 -0.22 -5.43
CA ILE A 78 7.55 0.31 -4.07
C ILE A 78 7.85 1.80 -3.99
N PHE A 79 8.49 2.37 -5.01
CA PHE A 79 8.83 3.79 -5.04
C PHE A 79 7.75 4.63 -5.67
N TYR A 80 6.94 4.02 -6.55
CA TYR A 80 5.93 4.73 -7.29
C TYR A 80 4.51 4.51 -6.77
N GLY A 81 4.18 3.34 -6.22
CA GLY A 81 2.88 3.00 -5.62
C GLY A 81 1.65 3.26 -6.51
N TYR A 82 0.56 2.53 -6.27
CA TYR A 82 -0.61 2.56 -7.16
C TYR A 82 -1.47 3.82 -7.16
N ASN A 83 -0.96 4.92 -6.61
CA ASN A 83 -1.41 6.29 -6.86
C ASN A 83 -0.40 7.29 -6.28
N ASP A 84 -0.28 8.46 -6.92
CA ASP A 84 0.55 9.58 -6.47
C ASP A 84 0.14 10.01 -5.05
N SER A 85 0.91 9.58 -4.06
CA SER A 85 0.69 9.95 -2.66
C SER A 85 1.96 10.54 -2.06
N GLU A 86 1.78 11.36 -1.01
CA GLU A 86 2.87 11.94 -0.21
C GLU A 86 3.85 10.88 0.34
N TRP A 87 3.40 9.62 0.39
CA TRP A 87 4.17 8.45 0.79
C TRP A 87 5.27 8.08 -0.23
N ASN A 88 4.99 8.17 -1.53
CA ASN A 88 5.96 7.88 -2.60
C ASN A 88 7.16 8.83 -2.50
N ILE A 89 6.89 10.12 -2.30
CA ILE A 89 7.92 11.16 -2.14
C ILE A 89 8.88 10.80 -1.00
N ASN A 90 8.37 10.40 0.17
CA ASN A 90 9.21 10.03 1.31
C ASN A 90 10.00 8.74 1.06
N ARG A 91 9.48 7.79 0.28
CA ARG A 91 10.21 6.58 -0.12
C ARG A 91 11.37 6.91 -1.05
N VAL A 92 11.16 7.77 -2.03
CA VAL A 92 12.19 8.25 -2.95
C VAL A 92 13.31 8.99 -2.19
N ILE A 93 12.95 9.87 -1.25
CA ILE A 93 13.94 10.54 -0.38
C ILE A 93 14.80 9.51 0.36
N ASN A 94 14.15 8.55 1.03
CA ASN A 94 14.85 7.53 1.82
C ASN A 94 15.72 6.61 0.95
N TYR A 95 15.27 6.26 -0.25
CA TYR A 95 16.03 5.49 -1.22
C TYR A 95 17.30 6.23 -1.62
N ILE A 96 17.16 7.49 -2.07
CA ILE A 96 18.31 8.28 -2.50
C ILE A 96 19.33 8.46 -1.38
N LYS A 97 18.85 8.72 -0.16
CA LYS A 97 19.71 8.85 1.03
C LYS A 97 20.42 7.54 1.38
N ARG A 98 19.74 6.39 1.34
CA ARG A 98 20.33 5.10 1.74
C ARG A 98 21.27 4.52 0.68
N THR A 99 20.92 4.66 -0.60
CA THR A 99 21.69 4.07 -1.70
C THR A 99 22.88 4.93 -2.08
N TYR A 100 22.71 6.26 -2.11
CA TYR A 100 23.71 7.19 -2.62
C TYR A 100 24.26 8.16 -1.57
N GLY A 101 23.73 8.16 -0.33
CA GLY A 101 24.16 9.09 0.72
C GLY A 101 23.68 10.54 0.52
N ILE A 102 22.81 10.80 -0.46
CA ILE A 102 22.41 12.17 -0.85
C ILE A 102 21.13 12.60 -0.14
N GLU A 103 21.15 13.77 0.50
CA GLU A 103 19.97 14.33 1.16
C GLU A 103 19.13 15.18 0.20
N VAL A 104 17.94 14.69 -0.16
CA VAL A 104 16.98 15.40 -1.03
C VAL A 104 15.74 15.82 -0.25
N ASN A 105 15.17 16.97 -0.62
CA ASN A 105 13.93 17.46 0.00
C ASN A 105 12.69 16.94 -0.76
N ARG A 106 11.50 17.09 -0.15
CA ARG A 106 10.22 16.67 -0.73
C ARG A 106 9.97 17.23 -2.14
N ARG A 107 10.25 18.53 -2.35
CA ARG A 107 10.05 19.17 -3.65
C ARG A 107 10.93 18.53 -4.72
N MET A 108 12.19 18.25 -4.40
CA MET A 108 13.15 17.64 -5.32
C MET A 108 12.75 16.20 -5.66
N ALA A 109 12.34 15.41 -4.67
CA ALA A 109 11.84 14.05 -4.90
C ALA A 109 10.56 14.03 -5.76
N ALA A 110 9.62 14.95 -5.53
CA ALA A 110 8.42 15.09 -6.36
C ALA A 110 8.77 15.41 -7.82
N VAL A 111 9.68 16.36 -8.05
CA VAL A 111 10.10 16.72 -9.41
C VAL A 111 10.86 15.58 -10.10
N LEU A 112 11.65 14.78 -9.37
CA LEU A 112 12.30 13.57 -9.92
C LEU A 112 11.26 12.56 -10.42
N MET A 113 10.17 12.37 -9.66
CA MET A 113 9.07 11.50 -10.08
C MET A 113 8.32 12.06 -11.29
N GLU A 114 8.04 13.36 -11.33
CA GLU A 114 7.43 14.03 -12.49
C GLU A 114 8.30 13.88 -13.75
N ASP A 115 9.62 14.03 -13.60
CA ASP A 115 10.58 13.89 -14.69
C ASP A 115 10.65 12.44 -15.20
N ALA A 116 10.70 11.46 -14.29
CA ALA A 116 10.66 10.04 -14.65
C ALA A 116 9.39 9.69 -15.43
N ARG A 117 8.22 10.24 -15.04
CA ARG A 117 6.96 10.09 -15.77
C ARG A 117 7.00 10.75 -17.15
N ALA A 118 7.50 11.98 -17.24
CA ALA A 118 7.61 12.70 -18.50
C ALA A 118 8.56 12.03 -19.51
N LEU A 119 9.56 11.30 -19.00
CA LEU A 119 10.50 10.49 -19.79
C LEU A 119 9.99 9.08 -20.11
N GLY A 120 8.81 8.71 -19.63
CA GLY A 120 8.22 7.38 -19.87
C GLY A 120 8.84 6.25 -19.06
N TYR A 121 9.64 6.55 -18.02
CA TYR A 121 10.12 5.51 -17.09
C TYR A 121 9.00 4.99 -16.19
N ILE A 122 8.00 5.83 -15.91
CA ILE A 122 6.85 5.48 -15.07
C ILE A 122 5.60 5.37 -15.95
N TYR A 123 5.05 4.17 -16.07
CA TYR A 123 3.85 3.90 -16.86
C TYR A 123 2.57 4.19 -16.07
N LYS A 124 1.48 4.53 -16.79
CA LYS A 124 0.19 4.93 -16.21
C LYS A 124 -0.52 3.76 -15.48
N THR A 125 -1.40 4.17 -14.58
CA THR A 125 -2.37 3.52 -13.67
C THR A 125 -2.94 2.11 -13.97
N GLU A 126 -2.70 1.51 -15.12
CA GLU A 126 -3.23 0.18 -15.49
C GLU A 126 -2.31 -1.00 -15.09
N GLN A 127 -1.14 -0.73 -14.50
CA GLN A 127 -0.13 -1.75 -14.16
C GLN A 127 -0.25 -2.36 -12.77
N VAL A 128 -1.41 -2.27 -12.09
CA VAL A 128 -1.52 -2.78 -10.72
C VAL A 128 -1.16 -4.27 -10.60
N TYR A 129 -1.56 -5.05 -11.61
CA TYR A 129 -1.20 -6.46 -11.70
C TYR A 129 0.28 -6.67 -11.99
N ASP A 130 0.83 -5.98 -13.00
CA ASP A 130 2.23 -6.11 -13.41
C ASP A 130 3.17 -5.78 -12.26
N ASP A 131 2.87 -4.73 -11.52
CA ASP A 131 3.67 -4.28 -10.39
C ASP A 131 3.53 -5.23 -9.18
N ILE A 132 2.38 -5.88 -8.95
CA ILE A 132 2.24 -6.93 -7.94
C ILE A 132 3.06 -8.16 -8.37
N GLY A 133 3.05 -8.48 -9.66
CA GLY A 133 3.92 -9.49 -10.27
C GLY A 133 5.40 -9.19 -10.03
N ARG A 134 5.85 -7.98 -10.35
CA ARG A 134 7.22 -7.50 -10.13
C ARG A 134 7.62 -7.52 -8.66
N LEU A 135 6.73 -7.14 -7.74
CA LEU A 135 7.02 -7.24 -6.31
C LEU A 135 7.28 -8.69 -5.89
N ASP A 136 6.49 -9.63 -6.38
CA ASP A 136 6.69 -11.06 -6.13
C ASP A 136 8.02 -11.56 -6.74
N GLU A 137 8.34 -11.17 -7.98
CA GLU A 137 9.63 -11.45 -8.64
C GLU A 137 10.83 -10.89 -7.86
N LEU A 138 10.65 -9.72 -7.22
CA LEU A 138 11.63 -9.09 -6.34
C LEU A 138 11.69 -9.74 -4.93
N GLY A 139 10.96 -10.84 -4.71
CA GLY A 139 10.96 -11.61 -3.47
C GLY A 139 10.13 -10.98 -2.34
N TYR A 140 9.12 -10.16 -2.67
CA TYR A 140 8.20 -9.63 -1.68
C TYR A 140 7.05 -10.58 -1.39
N SER A 141 6.84 -10.90 -0.11
CA SER A 141 5.61 -11.55 0.33
C SER A 141 4.46 -10.54 0.31
N ILE A 142 3.44 -10.83 -0.48
CA ILE A 142 2.24 -10.01 -0.60
C ILE A 142 1.17 -10.58 0.33
N VAL A 143 0.60 -9.72 1.18
CA VAL A 143 -0.44 -10.07 2.14
C VAL A 143 -1.68 -9.19 1.93
N LEU A 144 -2.78 -9.79 1.50
CA LEU A 144 -4.08 -9.11 1.39
C LEU A 144 -4.76 -9.09 2.76
N LEU A 145 -5.36 -7.98 3.16
CA LEU A 145 -5.98 -7.82 4.49
C LEU A 145 -7.46 -7.52 4.39
N ASP A 146 -8.27 -8.36 5.03
CA ASP A 146 -9.71 -8.17 5.14
C ASP A 146 -10.12 -8.03 6.60
N TYR A 147 -10.98 -7.06 6.87
CA TYR A 147 -11.61 -6.87 8.18
C TYR A 147 -13.11 -7.15 8.05
N ILE A 148 -13.58 -8.20 8.70
CA ILE A 148 -14.97 -8.68 8.60
C ILE A 148 -15.62 -8.61 9.98
N LYS A 149 -16.66 -7.79 10.12
CA LYS A 149 -17.47 -7.78 11.34
C LYS A 149 -18.27 -9.09 11.43
N ILE A 150 -18.05 -9.87 12.48
CA ILE A 150 -18.67 -11.18 12.71
C ILE A 150 -19.69 -11.19 13.86
N GLY A 151 -19.81 -10.07 14.59
CA GLY A 151 -20.80 -9.92 15.64
C GLY A 151 -20.44 -8.83 16.65
N ARG A 152 -20.98 -8.95 17.85
CA ARG A 152 -20.78 -8.05 18.98
C ARG A 152 -20.68 -8.83 20.28
N ILE A 153 -19.92 -8.31 21.23
CA ILE A 153 -19.74 -8.91 22.56
C ILE A 153 -19.91 -7.83 23.64
N LYS A 154 -20.38 -8.22 24.83
CA LYS A 154 -20.41 -7.31 25.97
C LYS A 154 -19.01 -7.09 26.51
N ARG A 155 -18.69 -5.86 26.91
CA ARG A 155 -17.40 -5.48 27.48
C ARG A 155 -16.96 -6.39 28.62
N LEU A 156 -17.86 -6.70 29.56
CA LEU A 156 -17.59 -7.53 30.74
C LEU A 156 -17.04 -8.93 30.38
N GLU A 157 -17.34 -9.43 29.18
CA GLU A 157 -16.85 -10.75 28.73
C GLU A 157 -15.40 -10.68 28.20
N VAL A 158 -14.91 -9.48 27.89
CA VAL A 158 -13.60 -9.23 27.27
C VAL A 158 -12.62 -8.59 28.24
N GLU A 159 -13.12 -7.86 29.24
CA GLU A 159 -12.32 -7.26 30.32
C GLU A 159 -11.37 -8.27 31.00
N PRO A 160 -11.77 -9.53 31.31
CA PRO A 160 -10.88 -10.50 31.93
C PRO A 160 -9.64 -10.85 31.10
N LEU A 161 -9.67 -10.61 29.78
CA LEU A 161 -8.52 -10.84 28.91
C LEU A 161 -7.43 -9.77 29.09
N GLY A 162 -7.73 -8.65 29.77
CA GLY A 162 -6.76 -7.59 30.05
C GLY A 162 -6.18 -6.92 28.81
N ILE A 163 -6.86 -7.03 27.65
CA ILE A 163 -6.35 -6.56 26.36
C ILE A 163 -6.30 -5.03 26.33
N ARG A 164 -7.35 -4.38 26.81
CA ARG A 164 -7.45 -2.92 26.98
C ARG A 164 -8.65 -2.53 27.83
N ASP A 165 -8.63 -1.31 28.34
CA ASP A 165 -9.78 -0.71 29.01
C ASP A 165 -10.77 -0.19 27.97
N TYR A 166 -11.94 -0.82 27.92
CA TYR A 166 -13.02 -0.43 27.03
C TYR A 166 -14.01 0.50 27.74
N THR A 167 -14.53 1.48 27.02
CA THR A 167 -15.47 2.47 27.56
C THR A 167 -16.92 2.22 27.17
N GLU A 168 -17.17 1.46 26.11
CA GLU A 168 -18.52 1.09 25.67
C GLU A 168 -18.92 -0.29 26.22
N ASP A 169 -20.18 -0.46 26.60
CA ASP A 169 -20.70 -1.74 27.12
C ASP A 169 -20.79 -2.85 26.07
N VAL A 170 -20.89 -2.47 24.79
CA VAL A 170 -21.01 -3.40 23.66
C VAL A 170 -19.95 -3.06 22.63
N LEU A 171 -19.21 -4.09 22.24
CA LEU A 171 -18.06 -3.98 21.37
C LEU A 171 -18.30 -4.77 20.09
N ASP A 172 -17.84 -4.23 18.97
CA ASP A 172 -17.86 -4.93 17.69
C ASP A 172 -16.73 -5.97 17.66
N VAL A 173 -17.04 -7.18 17.19
CA VAL A 173 -16.06 -8.26 17.00
C VAL A 173 -15.76 -8.37 15.52
N ASN A 174 -14.51 -8.12 15.13
CA ASN A 174 -14.05 -8.16 13.76
C ASN A 174 -13.03 -9.27 13.57
N LEU A 175 -13.34 -10.23 12.70
CA LEU A 175 -12.39 -11.22 12.21
C LEU A 175 -11.48 -10.54 11.19
N VAL A 176 -10.17 -10.61 11.43
CA VAL A 176 -9.16 -10.12 10.52
C VAL A 176 -8.53 -11.29 9.79
N ILE A 177 -8.48 -11.20 8.47
CA ILE A 177 -7.95 -12.25 7.60
C ILE A 177 -6.79 -11.67 6.79
N GLY A 178 -5.57 -12.12 7.08
CA GLY A 178 -4.38 -11.82 6.30
C GLY A 178 -4.06 -12.95 5.34
N ARG A 179 -4.12 -12.73 4.03
CA ARG A 179 -3.98 -13.78 3.02
C ARG A 179 -2.64 -13.61 2.31
N ALA A 180 -1.73 -14.51 2.61
CA ALA A 180 -0.44 -14.63 1.94
C ALA A 180 -0.49 -15.75 0.88
N ASN A 181 0.64 -15.98 0.21
CA ASN A 181 0.78 -17.03 -0.80
C ASN A 181 0.48 -18.42 -0.23
N GLU A 182 1.10 -18.76 0.91
CA GLU A 182 1.02 -20.10 1.51
C GLU A 182 0.23 -20.14 2.83
N LYS A 183 -0.07 -18.97 3.41
CA LYS A 183 -0.65 -18.87 4.75
C LYS A 183 -1.87 -17.98 4.77
N ILE A 184 -2.82 -18.34 5.63
CA ILE A 184 -3.95 -17.51 6.01
C ILE A 184 -3.82 -17.18 7.49
N TYR A 185 -3.65 -15.90 7.77
CA TYR A 185 -3.54 -15.34 9.09
C TYR A 185 -4.91 -14.97 9.62
N LEU A 186 -5.24 -15.46 10.82
CA LEU A 186 -6.49 -15.14 11.50
C LEU A 186 -6.20 -14.40 12.82
N ASP A 187 -6.95 -13.33 13.05
CA ASP A 187 -6.92 -12.56 14.30
C ASP A 187 -8.34 -12.01 14.56
N VAL A 188 -8.61 -11.57 15.79
CA VAL A 188 -9.83 -10.88 16.16
C VAL A 188 -9.47 -9.54 16.80
N ILE A 189 -10.05 -8.47 16.25
CA ILE A 189 -10.00 -7.14 16.85
C ILE A 189 -11.38 -6.79 17.36
N VAL A 190 -11.44 -6.50 18.66
CA VAL A 190 -12.63 -6.00 19.33
C VAL A 190 -12.56 -4.48 19.39
N SER A 191 -13.62 -3.78 18.96
CA SER A 191 -13.59 -2.33 18.82
C SER A 191 -14.87 -1.63 19.26
N GLU A 192 -14.73 -0.43 19.81
CA GLU A 192 -15.87 0.45 20.18
C GLU A 192 -16.42 1.21 18.97
N LEU A 193 -15.60 1.36 17.92
CA LEU A 193 -15.94 1.99 16.65
C LEU A 193 -15.80 0.99 15.51
N GLU A 194 -16.38 1.31 14.35
CA GLU A 194 -16.19 0.52 13.13
C GLU A 194 -14.70 0.40 12.80
N ILE A 195 -14.22 -0.83 12.57
CA ILE A 195 -12.78 -1.05 12.39
C ILE A 195 -12.24 -0.37 11.13
N VAL A 196 -13.00 -0.35 10.02
CA VAL A 196 -12.59 0.32 8.77
C VAL A 196 -13.15 1.75 8.75
N ASP A 197 -12.28 2.76 8.70
CA ASP A 197 -12.72 4.17 8.55
C ASP A 197 -12.83 4.52 7.07
N LYS A 198 -14.07 4.52 6.60
CA LYS A 198 -14.44 4.90 5.23
C LYS A 198 -14.82 6.38 5.09
N GLU A 199 -14.90 7.15 6.17
CA GLU A 199 -15.42 8.51 6.11
C GLU A 199 -14.46 9.39 5.31
N LYS A 200 -14.82 9.88 4.12
CA LYS A 200 -13.97 10.83 3.37
C LYS A 200 -13.99 12.25 3.94
N ARG A 201 -14.97 12.62 4.77
CA ARG A 201 -15.29 14.03 5.07
C ARG A 201 -14.63 14.55 6.34
N VAL A 202 -14.24 15.83 6.30
CA VAL A 202 -13.93 16.63 7.49
C VAL A 202 -15.26 16.87 8.20
N VAL A 203 -15.50 16.17 9.31
CA VAL A 203 -16.68 16.43 10.12
C VAL A 203 -16.39 17.67 10.97
N ILE A 204 -17.11 18.76 10.68
CA ILE A 204 -17.09 19.97 11.51
C ILE A 204 -18.10 19.72 12.63
N TYR A 205 -17.61 19.72 13.87
CA TYR A 205 -18.47 19.55 15.07
C TYR A 205 -18.49 20.82 15.91
N LYS A 206 -19.54 21.00 16.71
CA LYS A 206 -19.72 22.14 17.62
C LYS A 206 -18.88 21.96 18.90
N THR A 207 -18.62 23.05 19.62
CA THR A 207 -17.78 23.08 20.84
C THR A 207 -18.33 22.19 21.97
N SER A 208 -19.64 21.93 22.01
CA SER A 208 -20.27 20.99 22.95
C SER A 208 -19.89 19.52 22.74
N ASP A 209 -19.29 19.19 21.60
CA ASP A 209 -18.94 17.81 21.22
C ASP A 209 -17.49 17.45 21.56
N GLU A 210 -16.78 18.29 22.31
CA GLU A 210 -15.33 18.18 22.51
C GLU A 210 -14.94 16.95 23.33
N GLN A 211 -15.68 16.62 24.39
CA GLN A 211 -15.44 15.39 25.16
C GLN A 211 -15.70 14.12 24.32
N SER A 212 -16.77 14.12 23.54
CA SER A 212 -17.09 13.03 22.60
C SER A 212 -16.01 12.86 21.53
N ARG A 213 -15.44 13.96 21.03
CA ARG A 213 -14.30 13.94 20.10
C ARG A 213 -13.04 13.35 20.73
N ILE A 214 -12.72 13.74 21.97
CA ILE A 214 -11.55 13.22 22.67
C ILE A 214 -11.70 11.71 22.86
N LYS A 215 -12.88 11.25 23.30
CA LYS A 215 -13.21 9.82 23.44
C LYS A 215 -13.05 9.07 22.13
N GLN A 216 -13.67 9.55 21.04
CA GLN A 216 -13.54 8.93 19.71
C GLN A 216 -12.08 8.91 19.21
N ARG A 217 -11.31 9.97 19.46
CA ARG A 217 -9.89 10.05 19.08
C ARG A 217 -9.04 9.03 19.83
N ILE A 218 -9.31 8.80 21.11
CA ILE A 218 -8.65 7.78 21.93
C ILE A 218 -9.02 6.39 21.41
N GLN A 219 -10.32 6.10 21.24
CA GLN A 219 -10.81 4.83 20.70
C GLN A 219 -10.22 4.51 19.32
N ARG A 220 -10.17 5.51 18.42
CA ARG A 220 -9.56 5.36 17.10
C ARG A 220 -8.05 5.10 17.17
N LYS A 221 -7.34 5.75 18.10
CA LYS A 221 -5.91 5.50 18.32
C LYS A 221 -5.66 4.06 18.77
N SER A 222 -6.53 3.49 19.60
CA SER A 222 -6.46 2.09 20.00
C SER A 222 -6.63 1.15 18.81
N ILE A 223 -7.63 1.37 17.95
CA ILE A 223 -7.83 0.58 16.71
C ILE A 223 -6.60 0.65 15.80
N ILE A 224 -6.00 1.84 15.64
CA ILE A 224 -4.77 2.05 14.87
C ILE A 224 -3.62 1.20 15.42
N ASN A 225 -3.47 1.14 16.76
CA ASN A 225 -2.45 0.32 17.39
C ASN A 225 -2.71 -1.17 17.21
N ASP A 226 -3.95 -1.64 17.41
CA ASP A 226 -4.34 -3.04 17.22
C ASP A 226 -4.02 -3.52 15.79
N LYS A 227 -4.35 -2.70 14.78
CA LYS A 227 -3.97 -2.96 13.39
C LYS A 227 -2.46 -3.03 13.20
N TYR A 228 -1.70 -2.09 13.76
CA TYR A 228 -0.25 -2.11 13.63
C TYR A 228 0.39 -3.35 14.28
N ASP A 229 -0.11 -3.75 15.44
CA ASP A 229 0.40 -4.91 16.17
C ASP A 229 0.09 -6.19 15.41
N LEU A 230 -1.10 -6.32 14.83
CA LEU A 230 -1.43 -7.37 13.86
C LEU A 230 -0.41 -7.43 12.72
N LEU A 231 -0.16 -6.31 12.03
CA LEU A 231 0.78 -6.27 10.91
C LEU A 231 2.19 -6.71 11.33
N ASN A 232 2.64 -6.30 12.52
CA ASN A 232 3.92 -6.76 13.07
C ASN A 232 3.93 -8.25 13.38
N ARG A 233 2.84 -8.81 13.92
CA ARG A 233 2.76 -10.24 14.21
C ARG A 233 2.78 -11.06 12.92
N ILE A 234 2.05 -10.64 11.89
CA ILE A 234 2.13 -11.25 10.55
C ILE A 234 3.56 -11.14 10.01
N LYS A 235 4.19 -9.97 10.13
CA LYS A 235 5.56 -9.76 9.67
C LYS A 235 6.58 -10.67 10.35
N LYS A 236 6.47 -10.84 11.67
CA LYS A 236 7.28 -11.79 12.44
C LYS A 236 7.02 -13.23 12.01
N SER A 237 5.77 -13.58 11.72
CA SER A 237 5.36 -14.92 11.29
C SER A 237 5.88 -15.31 9.90
N GLU A 238 5.88 -14.38 8.96
CA GLU A 238 6.41 -14.57 7.59
C GLU A 238 7.94 -14.73 7.57
N ARG A 239 8.64 -14.36 8.65
CA ARG A 239 10.12 -14.41 8.76
C ARG A 239 10.85 -13.65 7.66
N THR A 240 10.20 -12.69 6.99
CA THR A 240 10.79 -11.84 5.96
C THR A 240 10.59 -10.34 6.28
N GLN A 241 11.56 -9.53 5.88
CA GLN A 241 11.46 -8.06 5.96
C GLN A 241 10.78 -7.45 4.72
N ASN A 242 10.67 -8.21 3.64
CA ASN A 242 10.07 -7.78 2.37
C ASN A 242 8.62 -8.23 2.30
N ILE A 243 7.78 -7.60 3.10
CA ILE A 243 6.33 -7.84 3.09
C ILE A 243 5.63 -6.58 2.64
N VAL A 244 4.68 -6.75 1.74
CA VAL A 244 3.77 -5.71 1.28
C VAL A 244 2.35 -6.12 1.66
N PHE A 245 1.70 -5.25 2.43
CA PHE A 245 0.31 -5.43 2.80
C PHE A 245 -0.59 -4.67 1.80
N ILE A 246 -1.72 -5.25 1.41
CA ILE A 246 -2.68 -4.62 0.49
C ILE A 246 -4.08 -4.71 1.09
N SER A 247 -4.84 -3.63 1.02
CA SER A 247 -6.24 -3.59 1.47
C SER A 247 -7.06 -2.62 0.62
N LYS A 248 -8.38 -2.69 0.78
CA LYS A 248 -9.31 -1.62 0.41
C LYS A 248 -9.12 -0.38 1.31
N TYR A 249 -9.73 0.73 0.91
CA TYR A 249 -9.66 2.03 1.59
C TYR A 249 -9.89 1.95 3.11
N ASP A 250 -8.91 2.49 3.86
CA ASP A 250 -8.95 2.61 5.33
C ASP A 250 -8.04 3.77 5.79
N LYS A 251 -8.64 4.86 6.27
CA LYS A 251 -7.92 6.07 6.72
C LYS A 251 -6.94 5.83 7.86
N ASP A 252 -7.17 4.82 8.70
CA ASP A 252 -6.22 4.50 9.77
C ASP A 252 -4.90 4.02 9.23
N ILE A 253 -4.96 3.25 8.16
CA ILE A 253 -3.76 2.70 7.56
C ILE A 253 -2.94 3.81 6.91
N GLU A 254 -3.57 4.79 6.26
CA GLU A 254 -2.87 5.99 5.77
C GLU A 254 -2.10 6.70 6.91
N LYS A 255 -2.72 6.81 8.09
CA LYS A 255 -2.07 7.39 9.28
C LYS A 255 -0.91 6.53 9.78
N LEU A 256 -1.04 5.20 9.77
CA LEU A 256 0.04 4.27 10.13
C LEU A 256 1.23 4.41 9.20
N GLN A 257 0.99 4.44 7.88
CA GLN A 257 2.04 4.60 6.88
C GLN A 257 2.85 5.89 7.08
N ARG A 258 2.19 7.00 7.45
CA ARG A 258 2.85 8.28 7.72
C ARG A 258 3.71 8.26 8.97
N LYS A 259 3.30 7.54 10.02
CA LYS A 259 3.96 7.56 11.35
C LYS A 259 4.94 6.41 11.58
N ARG A 260 4.77 5.26 10.93
CA ARG A 260 5.52 4.02 11.20
C ARG A 260 5.99 3.39 9.88
N SER A 261 7.15 3.87 9.39
CA SER A 261 7.67 3.63 8.03
C SER A 261 8.23 2.22 7.74
N ASN A 262 8.30 1.37 8.77
CA ASN A 262 8.88 0.02 8.71
C ASN A 262 7.94 -1.05 8.10
N ILE A 263 6.68 -0.69 7.85
CA ILE A 263 5.68 -1.54 7.21
C ILE A 263 5.36 -0.97 5.81
N LYS A 264 5.37 -1.83 4.79
CA LYS A 264 5.07 -1.47 3.40
C LYS A 264 3.61 -1.84 3.14
N TYR A 265 2.80 -0.90 2.67
CA TYR A 265 1.36 -1.08 2.57
C TYR A 265 0.78 -0.31 1.38
N PHE A 266 -0.18 -0.87 0.67
CA PHE A 266 -0.92 -0.22 -0.41
C PHE A 266 -2.43 -0.27 -0.19
N ILE A 267 -3.09 0.81 -0.59
CA ILE A 267 -4.55 0.90 -0.66
C ILE A 267 -4.92 0.85 -2.13
N VAL A 268 -5.82 -0.06 -2.48
CA VAL A 268 -6.30 -0.24 -3.87
C VAL A 268 -7.82 -0.15 -3.93
N ASP A 269 -8.33 0.19 -5.11
CA ASP A 269 -9.77 0.22 -5.38
C ASP A 269 -10.40 -1.18 -5.30
N GLU A 270 -11.70 -1.22 -5.03
CA GLU A 270 -12.42 -2.47 -4.79
C GLU A 270 -12.43 -3.42 -5.99
N GLY A 271 -12.48 -2.91 -7.23
CA GLY A 271 -12.42 -3.73 -8.44
C GLY A 271 -11.09 -4.49 -8.53
N ILE A 272 -9.98 -3.76 -8.44
CA ILE A 272 -8.62 -4.34 -8.45
C ILE A 272 -8.43 -5.30 -7.28
N TYR A 273 -8.85 -4.89 -6.08
CA TYR A 273 -8.76 -5.75 -4.91
C TYR A 273 -9.50 -7.07 -5.10
N SER A 274 -10.66 -7.05 -5.77
CA SER A 274 -11.52 -8.22 -6.01
C SER A 274 -10.92 -9.23 -7.00
N GLU A 275 -10.24 -8.73 -8.02
CA GLU A 275 -9.53 -9.56 -9.01
C GLU A 275 -8.25 -10.19 -8.43
N LEU A 276 -7.53 -9.47 -7.56
CA LEU A 276 -6.41 -10.06 -6.78
C LEU A 276 -6.83 -11.27 -5.94
N LEU A 277 -8.12 -11.35 -5.57
CA LEU A 277 -8.66 -12.49 -4.84
C LEU A 277 -8.70 -13.77 -5.71
N GLN A 278 -8.91 -13.63 -7.02
CA GLN A 278 -9.25 -14.74 -7.91
C GLN A 278 -8.03 -15.42 -8.52
N SER A 279 -7.07 -14.67 -9.06
CA SER A 279 -6.07 -15.24 -9.97
C SER A 279 -4.85 -15.90 -9.29
N LYS A 280 -4.39 -15.39 -8.14
CA LYS A 280 -3.12 -15.83 -7.52
C LYS A 280 -3.26 -16.67 -6.24
N TYR A 281 -4.36 -16.48 -5.50
CA TYR A 281 -4.48 -16.99 -4.13
C TYR A 281 -5.56 -18.04 -3.92
N GLU A 282 -6.61 -18.05 -4.75
CA GLU A 282 -7.78 -18.91 -4.54
C GLU A 282 -8.23 -19.66 -5.80
N GLY A 283 -7.64 -19.33 -6.97
CA GLY A 283 -7.93 -19.93 -8.27
C GLY A 283 -9.14 -19.29 -8.95
N ASN A 284 -9.18 -19.37 -10.27
CA ASN A 284 -10.15 -18.63 -11.12
C ASN A 284 -11.63 -18.97 -10.89
N TYR A 285 -11.95 -19.97 -10.08
CA TYR A 285 -13.29 -20.52 -9.97
C TYR A 285 -13.81 -20.68 -8.54
N VAL A 286 -13.06 -20.26 -7.52
CA VAL A 286 -13.45 -20.34 -6.10
C VAL A 286 -13.77 -18.95 -5.57
N LYS A 287 -14.80 -18.83 -4.73
CA LYS A 287 -15.06 -17.54 -4.06
C LYS A 287 -13.91 -17.19 -3.12
N PRO A 288 -13.60 -15.90 -2.92
CA PRO A 288 -12.63 -15.47 -1.93
C PRO A 288 -12.96 -15.99 -0.52
N ILE A 289 -11.97 -16.36 0.29
CA ILE A 289 -12.17 -16.82 1.67
C ILE A 289 -12.87 -15.74 2.49
N ALA A 290 -12.55 -14.47 2.24
CA ALA A 290 -13.25 -13.35 2.83
C ALA A 290 -14.76 -13.39 2.55
N GLN A 291 -15.19 -13.79 1.34
CA GLN A 291 -16.61 -13.97 1.02
C GLN A 291 -17.23 -15.20 1.68
N TYR A 292 -16.48 -16.29 1.85
CA TYR A 292 -16.98 -17.46 2.60
C TYR A 292 -17.13 -17.16 4.09
N MET A 293 -16.29 -16.26 4.62
CA MET A 293 -16.27 -15.83 6.01
C MET A 293 -17.28 -14.71 6.28
N TYR A 294 -17.65 -13.94 5.25
CA TYR A 294 -18.66 -12.91 5.31
C TYR A 294 -20.07 -13.50 5.43
N ASP A 295 -20.85 -12.98 6.36
CA ASP A 295 -22.25 -13.35 6.53
C ASP A 295 -23.02 -12.16 7.13
N ASP A 296 -23.90 -11.56 6.32
CA ASP A 296 -24.72 -10.41 6.71
C ASP A 296 -25.58 -10.68 7.94
N ASN A 297 -26.07 -11.91 8.08
CA ASN A 297 -26.92 -12.30 9.22
C ASN A 297 -26.12 -12.34 10.54
N ASN A 298 -24.80 -12.53 10.44
CA ASN A 298 -23.92 -12.58 11.60
C ASN A 298 -23.37 -11.21 12.01
N LYS A 299 -23.53 -10.15 11.19
CA LYS A 299 -22.97 -8.81 11.49
C LYS A 299 -23.41 -8.25 12.84
N ASN A 300 -24.62 -8.57 13.30
CA ASN A 300 -25.16 -8.14 14.60
C ASN A 300 -25.38 -9.30 15.57
N ARG A 301 -24.80 -10.49 15.30
CA ARG A 301 -24.83 -11.62 16.23
C ARG A 301 -24.26 -11.21 17.57
N ARG A 302 -24.95 -11.55 18.65
CA ARG A 302 -24.47 -11.31 20.02
C ARG A 302 -23.75 -12.56 20.52
N PHE A 303 -22.46 -12.42 20.79
CA PHE A 303 -21.67 -13.43 21.48
C PHE A 303 -21.92 -13.35 22.98
N ARG A 304 -22.11 -14.50 23.63
CA ARG A 304 -22.32 -14.55 25.08
C ARG A 304 -21.00 -14.50 25.82
N ASN A 305 -19.95 -15.07 25.24
CA ASN A 305 -18.61 -15.11 25.79
C ASN A 305 -17.57 -15.22 24.65
N VAL A 306 -16.29 -15.24 25.02
CA VAL A 306 -15.16 -15.35 24.07
C VAL A 306 -15.13 -16.70 23.35
N ALA A 307 -15.57 -17.79 24.01
CA ALA A 307 -15.61 -19.12 23.38
C ALA A 307 -16.58 -19.17 22.19
N ASP A 308 -17.70 -18.45 22.25
CA ASP A 308 -18.63 -18.33 21.11
C ASP A 308 -17.96 -17.67 19.89
N ILE A 309 -17.04 -16.73 20.10
CA ILE A 309 -16.25 -16.11 19.03
C ILE A 309 -15.36 -17.18 18.39
N SER A 310 -14.59 -17.92 19.20
CA SER A 310 -13.70 -18.98 18.72
C SER A 310 -14.47 -20.03 17.91
N ASN A 311 -15.57 -20.55 18.44
CA ASN A 311 -16.43 -21.53 17.77
C ASN A 311 -16.98 -21.01 16.43
N THR A 312 -17.32 -19.72 16.38
CA THR A 312 -17.81 -19.08 15.15
C THR A 312 -16.72 -18.96 14.10
N VAL A 313 -15.49 -18.60 14.51
CA VAL A 313 -14.34 -18.56 13.59
C VAL A 313 -14.00 -19.97 13.09
N GLN A 314 -13.93 -20.96 13.98
CA GLN A 314 -13.69 -22.36 13.64
C GLN A 314 -14.72 -22.88 12.63
N GLY A 315 -16.02 -22.71 12.91
CA GLY A 315 -17.07 -23.16 11.99
C GLY A 315 -17.00 -22.50 10.61
N LYS A 316 -16.55 -21.23 10.53
CA LYS A 316 -16.32 -20.57 9.24
C LYS A 316 -15.09 -21.13 8.51
N VAL A 317 -14.00 -21.44 9.22
CA VAL A 317 -12.81 -22.10 8.67
C VAL A 317 -13.16 -23.49 8.14
N GLU A 318 -13.83 -24.32 8.93
CA GLU A 318 -14.26 -25.66 8.54
C GLU A 318 -15.20 -25.62 7.32
N SER A 319 -16.14 -24.66 7.29
CA SER A 319 -17.03 -24.45 6.15
C SER A 319 -16.26 -24.10 4.88
N TYR A 320 -15.25 -23.22 4.98
CA TYR A 320 -14.37 -22.89 3.86
C TYR A 320 -13.60 -24.13 3.38
N VAL A 321 -12.90 -24.82 4.27
CA VAL A 321 -12.10 -26.01 3.95
C VAL A 321 -12.97 -27.09 3.30
N SER A 322 -14.16 -27.35 3.84
CA SER A 322 -15.11 -28.32 3.28
C SER A 322 -15.58 -27.93 1.88
N LYS A 323 -15.95 -26.66 1.66
CA LYS A 323 -16.43 -26.19 0.34
C LYS A 323 -15.32 -26.22 -0.71
N VAL A 324 -14.12 -25.76 -0.36
CA VAL A 324 -12.96 -25.81 -1.26
C VAL A 324 -12.60 -27.25 -1.60
N THR A 325 -12.62 -28.15 -0.62
CA THR A 325 -12.32 -29.58 -0.83
C THR A 325 -13.36 -30.25 -1.73
N LYS A 326 -14.66 -30.03 -1.47
CA LYS A 326 -15.75 -30.53 -2.33
C LYS A 326 -15.62 -30.03 -3.76
N TYR A 327 -15.30 -28.74 -3.93
CA TYR A 327 -15.11 -28.13 -5.24
C TYR A 327 -13.93 -28.75 -6.01
N LYS A 328 -12.77 -28.89 -5.35
CA LYS A 328 -11.59 -29.56 -5.94
C LYS A 328 -11.90 -30.99 -6.38
N ASN A 329 -12.68 -31.74 -5.59
CA ASN A 329 -13.08 -33.10 -5.93
C ASN A 329 -14.06 -33.13 -7.12
N SER A 330 -14.99 -32.17 -7.22
CA SER A 330 -15.89 -32.04 -8.39
C SER A 330 -15.09 -31.85 -9.69
N ILE A 331 -14.14 -30.90 -9.72
CA ILE A 331 -13.29 -30.68 -10.90
C ILE A 331 -12.51 -31.94 -11.28
N ARG A 332 -11.92 -32.63 -10.29
CA ARG A 332 -11.18 -33.88 -10.55
C ARG A 332 -12.07 -34.96 -11.17
N ASN A 333 -13.31 -35.06 -10.72
CA ASN A 333 -14.28 -36.00 -11.27
C ASN A 333 -14.74 -35.58 -12.69
N ASP A 334 -15.00 -34.29 -12.91
CA ASP A 334 -15.38 -33.75 -14.22
C ASP A 334 -14.25 -33.91 -15.27
N ILE A 335 -12.99 -33.83 -14.85
CA ILE A 335 -11.82 -34.08 -15.70
C ILE A 335 -11.63 -35.58 -15.97
N LYS A 336 -11.87 -36.44 -14.97
CA LYS A 336 -11.91 -37.89 -15.21
C LYS A 336 -12.97 -38.26 -16.24
N ILE A 337 -14.14 -37.61 -16.19
CA ILE A 337 -15.23 -37.83 -17.16
C ILE A 337 -14.88 -37.24 -18.54
N LYS A 338 -14.20 -36.08 -18.60
CA LYS A 338 -13.75 -35.49 -19.87
C LYS A 338 -12.56 -36.20 -20.50
N ASN A 339 -11.71 -36.90 -19.74
CA ASN A 339 -10.59 -37.67 -20.30
C ASN A 339 -11.02 -38.92 -21.09
N GLU A 340 -12.31 -39.26 -21.16
CA GLU A 340 -12.84 -40.23 -22.14
C GLU A 340 -13.17 -39.59 -23.51
N LYS A 341 -13.10 -38.26 -23.63
CA LYS A 341 -13.26 -37.50 -24.89
C LYS A 341 -12.32 -36.29 -24.89
N GLU A 342 -11.09 -36.52 -25.38
CA GLU A 342 -10.03 -35.54 -25.70
C GLU A 342 -10.34 -34.05 -25.49
N ASP A 343 -9.70 -33.41 -24.49
CA ASP A 343 -8.49 -32.59 -24.71
C ASP A 343 -7.98 -32.00 -23.37
N ILE A 344 -6.67 -31.89 -23.28
CA ILE A 344 -5.88 -31.66 -22.06
C ILE A 344 -6.14 -30.27 -21.48
N LEU A 345 -6.89 -30.20 -20.38
CA LEU A 345 -6.86 -29.06 -19.46
C LEU A 345 -5.61 -29.19 -18.58
N HIS A 346 -4.57 -28.39 -18.88
CA HIS A 346 -3.42 -28.19 -18.01
C HIS A 346 -3.89 -27.65 -16.65
N ILE A 347 -4.18 -28.52 -15.69
CA ILE A 347 -4.18 -28.15 -14.29
C ILE A 347 -2.71 -28.15 -13.85
N ASN A 348 -2.02 -27.02 -14.04
CA ASN A 348 -0.87 -26.71 -13.22
C ASN A 348 -1.38 -26.41 -11.80
N GLY A 349 -1.71 -27.47 -11.07
CA GLY A 349 -2.19 -27.44 -9.71
C GLY A 349 -1.15 -28.09 -8.83
N GLU A 350 -0.03 -27.41 -8.59
CA GLU A 350 0.69 -27.65 -7.34
C GLU A 350 -0.35 -27.48 -6.23
N ASN A 351 -0.67 -28.56 -5.53
CA ASN A 351 -1.53 -28.51 -4.36
C ASN A 351 -0.79 -27.73 -3.27
N LYS A 352 -0.77 -26.40 -3.36
CA LYS A 352 -0.32 -25.55 -2.25
C LYS A 352 -1.40 -25.64 -1.18
N GLU A 353 -1.17 -26.50 -0.20
CA GLU A 353 -1.95 -26.53 1.03
C GLU A 353 -1.73 -25.19 1.73
N LYS A 354 -2.78 -24.36 1.82
CA LYS A 354 -2.71 -23.13 2.59
C LYS A 354 -2.85 -23.45 4.07
N LEU A 355 -1.87 -23.01 4.85
CA LEU A 355 -1.87 -23.21 6.30
C LEU A 355 -2.60 -22.05 6.98
N PHE A 356 -3.61 -22.38 7.79
CA PHE A 356 -4.20 -21.41 8.71
C PHE A 356 -3.23 -21.17 9.86
N LYS A 357 -3.01 -19.91 10.22
CA LYS A 357 -2.22 -19.51 11.37
C LYS A 357 -2.96 -18.49 12.20
N ILE A 358 -3.22 -18.86 13.44
CA ILE A 358 -3.74 -17.95 14.46
C ILE A 358 -2.62 -17.01 14.89
N ILE A 359 -2.87 -15.71 14.77
CA ILE A 359 -1.92 -14.65 15.13
C ILE A 359 -2.13 -14.15 16.56
N ASN A 360 -3.34 -14.32 17.11
CA ASN A 360 -3.72 -13.95 18.46
C ASN A 360 -4.66 -15.02 19.03
N ASP A 361 -4.20 -15.68 20.07
CA ASP A 361 -4.92 -16.79 20.72
C ASP A 361 -6.03 -16.32 21.65
N ASN A 362 -5.98 -15.07 22.14
CA ASN A 362 -6.97 -14.52 23.09
C ASN A 362 -8.44 -14.76 22.71
N PHE A 363 -8.75 -14.86 21.42
CA PHE A 363 -10.11 -15.05 20.89
C PHE A 363 -10.29 -16.30 20.04
N ILE A 364 -9.20 -16.96 19.63
CA ILE A 364 -9.24 -18.08 18.70
C ILE A 364 -8.39 -19.21 19.28
N TYR A 365 -9.05 -20.30 19.64
CA TYR A 365 -8.44 -21.48 20.23
C TYR A 365 -8.77 -22.72 19.39
N ASN A 366 -7.82 -23.65 19.28
CA ASN A 366 -8.00 -25.00 18.73
C ASN A 366 -8.52 -25.06 17.28
N ILE A 367 -7.89 -24.34 16.33
CA ILE A 367 -8.15 -24.44 14.87
C ILE A 367 -6.98 -25.09 14.15
#